data_AF-A0A6J0IDJ0-F1
#
_entry.id   AF-A0A6J0IDJ0-F1
#
_cell.length_a   1.000
_cell.length_b   1.000
_cell.length_c   1.000
_cell.angle_alpha   90.00
_cell.angle_beta   90.00
_cell.angle_gamma   90.00
#
_symmetry.space_group_name_H-M   'P 1'
#
loop_
_entity.id
_entity.type
_entity.pdbx_description
1 polymer ?
#
loop_
_entity_poly.entity_id
_entity_poly.type
_entity_poly.pdbx_seq_one_letter_code
_entity_poly.pdbx_strand_id
1 'polypeptide(L)'
;MHQRQKPSAPEHTSDPAADGGALSMSHNDSRSLLNFSQLVLSAGQIKPSPGLKHSKITYFEVEILDVQSKKQICIVDKVPPASTVLDVKHKFHKACPQWYPSRVGLQLERNGPFLKDSINIQSLAVSSIITLYFTDLGQQVGWTTFFLTEYTGPLLIYLLFYIRLSTIYDQVESRKNFRHPVVHLACFCHCLHYIRHLLETLFVHKFSEGHTPLKNMIKGCAFYWGFTSWIAYYINHPRYTPPSFGHRQVSYAALAFLMCEAGNHFINVALAHQTNSGNKTCFPSPTYNPFTWLFLLVSCPNYTYEVHDFLLLICKGLGLGLVSQ
;
A
#
# COMPACT_ATOMS: atom_id res chain seq x y z
N MET A 1 57.79 -20.86 26.31
CA MET A 1 58.02 -19.39 26.34
C MET A 1 56.92 -18.75 25.51
N HIS A 2 55.98 -17.93 25.97
CA HIS A 2 55.65 -17.33 27.27
C HIS A 2 54.10 -17.15 27.32
N GLN A 3 53.52 -17.56 28.46
CA GLN A 3 52.23 -17.22 29.16
C GLN A 3 51.05 -16.58 28.39
N ARG A 4 49.81 -17.13 28.31
CA ARG A 4 48.82 -17.64 29.32
C ARG A 4 48.25 -16.50 30.19
N GLN A 5 46.92 -16.23 30.24
CA GLN A 5 45.98 -16.90 31.17
C GLN A 5 44.48 -16.60 30.92
N LYS A 6 43.68 -17.67 30.97
CA LYS A 6 42.33 -17.84 31.61
C LYS A 6 42.58 -18.69 32.89
N PRO A 7 41.62 -19.04 33.77
CA PRO A 7 40.31 -18.49 34.19
C PRO A 7 40.07 -18.56 35.74
N SER A 8 38.85 -18.16 36.18
CA SER A 8 38.00 -18.65 37.30
C SER A 8 38.55 -19.32 38.59
N ALA A 9 38.07 -18.82 39.75
CA ALA A 9 37.74 -19.38 41.10
C ALA A 9 38.43 -20.66 41.64
N PRO A 10 38.65 -20.77 42.97
CA PRO A 10 37.68 -21.48 43.84
C PRO A 10 37.58 -21.05 45.32
N GLU A 11 36.59 -21.62 46.02
CA GLU A 11 36.24 -21.60 47.45
C GLU A 11 37.26 -22.32 48.37
N HIS A 12 37.31 -21.95 49.67
CA HIS A 12 37.36 -22.85 50.85
C HIS A 12 37.28 -22.02 52.16
N THR A 13 36.21 -22.06 52.97
CA THR A 13 35.91 -22.96 54.13
C THR A 13 36.61 -22.59 55.44
N SER A 14 35.83 -22.30 56.50
CA SER A 14 35.92 -22.95 57.83
C SER A 14 35.06 -22.26 58.90
N ASP A 15 33.98 -22.94 59.34
CA ASP A 15 33.43 -22.85 60.71
C ASP A 15 34.25 -23.77 61.66
N PRO A 16 34.21 -23.60 63.00
CA PRO A 16 33.19 -24.30 63.80
C PRO A 16 32.73 -23.63 65.13
N ALA A 17 31.50 -23.98 65.53
CA ALA A 17 30.97 -24.28 66.88
C ALA A 17 31.08 -23.23 68.01
N ALA A 18 30.21 -23.14 69.03
CA ALA A 18 28.86 -23.57 69.37
C ALA A 18 28.57 -22.94 70.75
N ASP A 19 27.29 -22.67 71.07
CA ASP A 19 26.62 -22.97 72.35
C ASP A 19 25.67 -21.85 72.85
N GLY A 20 24.52 -22.26 73.42
CA GLY A 20 23.77 -21.47 74.40
C GLY A 20 22.39 -20.89 74.03
N GLY A 21 21.34 -21.70 74.13
CA GLY A 21 20.21 -21.46 75.03
C GLY A 21 19.22 -20.28 74.87
N ALA A 22 18.04 -20.61 74.33
CA ALA A 22 16.67 -20.32 74.82
C ALA A 22 16.13 -18.88 75.07
N LEU A 23 15.03 -18.62 74.34
CA LEU A 23 13.76 -17.94 74.70
C LEU A 23 13.75 -16.57 75.42
N SER A 24 13.23 -15.55 74.72
CA SER A 24 12.10 -14.76 75.20
C SER A 24 11.41 -14.04 74.03
N MET A 25 10.09 -14.20 73.97
CA MET A 25 9.18 -13.58 73.01
C MET A 25 8.96 -12.08 73.29
N SER A 26 8.66 -11.39 72.18
CA SER A 26 7.72 -10.28 72.05
C SER A 26 8.20 -8.85 72.37
N HIS A 27 8.00 -8.00 71.37
CA HIS A 27 7.24 -6.73 71.45
C HIS A 27 8.01 -5.48 70.98
N ASN A 28 8.17 -5.30 69.65
CA ASN A 28 8.15 -3.96 69.02
C ASN A 28 8.34 -4.03 67.49
N ASP A 29 7.25 -4.18 66.73
CA ASP A 29 7.28 -4.01 65.26
C ASP A 29 6.19 -3.04 64.75
N SER A 30 5.68 -2.17 65.62
CA SER A 30 4.68 -1.14 65.26
C SER A 30 5.25 0.28 65.14
N ARG A 31 6.54 0.51 65.48
CA ARG A 31 7.20 1.83 65.35
C ARG A 31 7.97 2.03 64.04
N SER A 32 8.28 0.96 63.33
CA SER A 32 9.04 1.01 62.06
C SER A 32 8.17 1.44 60.86
N LEU A 33 6.90 1.04 60.85
CA LEU A 33 5.97 1.31 59.73
C LEU A 33 5.41 2.75 59.74
N LEU A 34 5.39 3.44 60.89
CA LEU A 34 4.90 4.82 60.99
C LEU A 34 5.93 5.86 60.50
N ASN A 35 7.22 5.54 60.54
CA ASN A 35 8.29 6.44 60.09
C ASN A 35 8.46 6.45 58.56
N PHE A 36 8.08 5.37 57.86
CA PHE A 36 8.12 5.33 56.40
C PHE A 36 6.97 6.13 55.76
N SER A 37 5.81 6.20 56.40
CA SER A 37 4.68 7.03 55.94
C SER A 37 4.90 8.53 56.10
N GLN A 38 5.72 8.97 57.06
CA GLN A 38 6.07 10.40 57.23
C GLN A 38 7.19 10.85 56.28
N LEU A 39 8.08 9.95 55.86
CA LEU A 39 9.18 10.27 54.94
C LEU A 39 8.71 10.48 53.49
N VAL A 40 7.58 9.88 53.09
CA VAL A 40 6.99 10.02 51.75
C VAL A 40 6.14 11.29 51.60
N LEU A 41 5.78 11.96 52.71
CA LEU A 41 4.93 13.17 52.69
C LEU A 41 5.70 14.50 52.76
N SER A 42 7.04 14.48 52.88
CA SER A 42 7.85 15.71 53.02
C SER A 42 8.83 15.99 51.86
N ALA A 43 8.84 15.18 50.81
CA ALA A 43 9.69 15.40 49.63
C ALA A 43 8.86 15.84 48.41
N GLY A 44 8.57 17.13 48.30
CA GLY A 44 8.05 17.72 47.06
C GLY A 44 7.05 18.86 47.25
N GLN A 45 7.53 20.04 47.66
CA GLN A 45 6.83 21.28 47.33
C GLN A 45 6.97 21.48 45.82
N ILE A 46 5.97 21.03 45.05
CA ILE A 46 5.86 21.36 43.64
C ILE A 46 5.57 22.86 43.56
N LYS A 47 6.60 23.64 43.26
CA LYS A 47 6.49 25.02 42.82
C LYS A 47 5.40 25.07 41.74
N PRO A 48 4.36 25.91 41.84
CA PRO A 48 3.37 25.99 40.79
C PRO A 48 4.10 26.33 39.49
N SER A 49 3.98 25.43 38.51
CA SER A 49 4.35 25.71 37.12
C SER A 49 3.76 27.07 36.75
N PRO A 50 4.50 27.97 36.08
CA PRO A 50 3.93 29.21 35.58
C PRO A 50 2.72 28.82 34.75
N GLY A 51 1.54 29.29 35.19
CA GLY A 51 0.25 28.85 34.68
C GLY A 51 0.30 28.71 33.17
N LEU A 52 -0.07 27.53 32.68
CA LEU A 52 -0.36 27.32 31.28
C LEU A 52 -1.37 28.39 30.91
N LYS A 53 -0.88 29.46 30.25
CA LYS A 53 -1.72 30.52 29.71
C LYS A 53 -2.81 29.77 28.99
N HIS A 54 -4.06 29.96 29.42
CA HIS A 54 -5.20 29.55 28.63
C HIS A 54 -5.13 30.42 27.38
N SER A 55 -4.34 29.94 26.40
CA SER A 55 -4.38 30.44 25.06
C SER A 55 -5.83 30.23 24.67
N LYS A 56 -6.60 31.33 24.54
CA LYS A 56 -7.94 31.27 23.98
C LYS A 56 -7.79 30.52 22.66
N ILE A 57 -8.21 29.26 22.63
CA ILE A 57 -8.17 28.46 21.41
C ILE A 57 -9.13 29.15 20.46
N THR A 58 -8.59 29.87 19.49
CA THR A 58 -9.38 30.49 18.43
C THR A 58 -9.91 29.36 17.58
N TYR A 59 -11.23 29.17 17.60
CA TYR A 59 -11.89 28.19 16.77
C TYR A 59 -12.30 28.81 15.44
N PHE A 60 -12.23 28.01 14.38
CA PHE A 60 -12.79 28.35 13.08
C PHE A 60 -14.20 27.80 12.94
N GLU A 61 -15.00 28.53 12.18
CA GLU A 61 -16.30 28.10 11.68
C GLU A 61 -16.14 27.80 10.18
N VAL A 62 -16.48 26.58 9.78
CA VAL A 62 -16.35 26.16 8.38
C VAL A 62 -17.74 26.00 7.77
N GLU A 63 -18.10 26.93 6.89
CA GLU A 63 -19.34 26.90 6.14
C GLU A 63 -19.17 26.03 4.89
N ILE A 64 -20.04 25.03 4.73
CA ILE A 64 -20.02 24.13 3.58
C ILE A 64 -21.23 24.42 2.69
N LEU A 65 -20.93 24.93 1.49
CA LEU A 65 -21.92 25.27 0.47
C LEU A 65 -21.90 24.25 -0.66
N ASP A 66 -23.06 23.92 -1.21
CA ASP A 66 -23.13 23.16 -2.47
C ASP A 66 -22.53 23.97 -3.63
N VAL A 67 -21.61 23.37 -4.38
CA VAL A 67 -20.98 24.02 -5.56
C VAL A 67 -22.01 24.42 -6.63
N GLN A 68 -23.08 23.64 -6.82
CA GLN A 68 -24.09 23.85 -7.86
C GLN A 68 -25.19 24.79 -7.38
N SER A 69 -25.83 24.47 -6.27
CA SER A 69 -27.01 25.20 -5.78
C SER A 69 -26.66 26.44 -4.96
N LYS A 70 -25.40 26.59 -4.52
CA LYS A 70 -24.93 27.60 -3.55
C LYS A 70 -25.66 27.56 -2.22
N LYS A 71 -26.48 26.53 -2.00
CA LYS A 71 -27.23 26.37 -0.77
C LYS A 71 -26.26 25.95 0.32
N GLN A 72 -26.39 26.55 1.48
CA GLN A 72 -25.69 26.11 2.66
C GLN A 72 -26.18 24.72 3.05
N ILE A 73 -25.26 23.76 3.10
CA ILE A 73 -25.55 22.38 3.47
C ILE A 73 -25.40 22.24 4.99
N CYS A 74 -24.26 22.70 5.52
CA CYS A 74 -23.90 22.52 6.91
C CYS A 74 -22.86 23.56 7.32
N ILE A 75 -22.91 23.98 8.58
CA ILE A 75 -21.86 24.74 9.24
C ILE A 75 -21.16 23.78 10.21
N VAL A 76 -19.84 23.67 10.09
CA VAL A 76 -19.01 22.88 10.99
C VAL A 76 -18.36 23.84 12.00
N ASP A 77 -18.94 23.89 13.19
CA ASP A 77 -18.47 24.75 14.27
C ASP A 77 -17.26 24.17 15.02
N LYS A 78 -16.58 25.07 15.74
CA LYS A 78 -15.53 24.73 16.71
C LYS A 78 -14.43 23.86 16.09
N VAL A 79 -13.91 24.27 14.93
CA VAL A 79 -12.79 23.59 14.26
C VAL A 79 -11.47 24.15 14.81
N PRO A 80 -10.64 23.34 15.49
CA PRO A 80 -9.32 23.77 15.91
C PRO A 80 -8.43 24.17 14.71
N PRO A 81 -7.49 25.13 14.89
CA PRO A 81 -6.57 25.55 13.81
C PRO A 81 -5.71 24.43 13.24
N ALA A 82 -5.31 23.49 14.10
CA ALA A 82 -4.49 22.34 13.76
C ALA A 82 -5.29 21.19 13.10
N SER A 83 -6.62 21.32 13.01
CA SER A 83 -7.42 20.32 12.30
C SER A 83 -7.13 20.33 10.81
N THR A 84 -7.27 19.17 10.22
CA THR A 84 -7.06 18.92 8.79
C THR A 84 -8.36 19.01 8.02
N VAL A 85 -8.27 19.08 6.69
CA VAL A 85 -9.44 18.94 5.80
C VAL A 85 -10.14 17.60 6.03
N LEU A 86 -9.40 16.53 6.32
CA LEU A 86 -9.98 15.23 6.66
C LEU A 86 -10.86 15.29 7.91
N ASP A 87 -10.42 15.99 8.96
CA ASP A 87 -11.21 16.17 10.18
C ASP A 87 -12.52 16.92 9.92
N VAL A 88 -12.48 17.93 9.04
CA VAL A 88 -13.68 18.65 8.59
C VAL A 88 -14.62 17.70 7.84
N LYS A 89 -14.11 16.86 6.93
CA LYS A 89 -14.92 15.85 6.23
C LYS A 89 -15.55 14.85 7.20
N HIS A 90 -14.85 14.43 8.24
CA HIS A 90 -15.41 13.56 9.28
C HIS A 90 -16.52 14.25 10.08
N LYS A 91 -16.33 15.52 10.46
CA LYS A 91 -17.39 16.29 11.13
C LYS A 91 -18.60 16.52 10.22
N PHE A 92 -18.36 16.80 8.94
CA PHE A 92 -19.41 16.92 7.94
C PHE A 92 -20.21 15.63 7.79
N HIS A 93 -19.54 14.47 7.73
CA HIS A 93 -20.22 13.17 7.68
C HIS A 93 -21.07 12.90 8.93
N LYS A 94 -20.64 13.37 10.12
CA LYS A 94 -21.50 13.26 11.33
C LYS A 94 -22.79 14.08 11.20
N ALA A 95 -22.73 15.25 10.57
CA ALA A 95 -23.90 16.08 10.33
C ALA A 95 -24.75 15.58 9.14
N CYS A 96 -24.11 14.97 8.14
CA CYS A 96 -24.72 14.47 6.90
C CYS A 96 -24.24 13.02 6.63
N PRO A 97 -24.85 12.02 7.29
CA PRO A 97 -24.40 10.62 7.23
C PRO A 97 -24.41 9.97 5.84
N GLN A 98 -25.12 10.54 4.88
CA GLN A 98 -25.16 10.05 3.50
C GLN A 98 -23.84 10.25 2.74
N TRP A 99 -22.97 11.15 3.19
CA TRP A 99 -21.71 11.50 2.51
C TRP A 99 -20.50 11.16 3.38
N TYR A 100 -20.01 9.94 3.22
CA TYR A 100 -18.79 9.51 3.89
C TYR A 100 -17.55 10.28 3.39
N PRO A 101 -16.48 10.42 4.20
CA PRO A 101 -15.41 11.37 3.95
C PRO A 101 -14.75 11.31 2.58
N SER A 102 -14.47 10.12 2.03
CA SER A 102 -13.82 10.01 0.72
C SER A 102 -14.72 10.41 -0.45
N ARG A 103 -16.05 10.33 -0.32
CA ARG A 103 -17.02 10.82 -1.31
C ARG A 103 -17.10 12.35 -1.36
N VAL A 104 -16.60 13.02 -0.32
CA VAL A 104 -16.69 14.47 -0.15
C VAL A 104 -15.49 15.15 -0.82
N GLY A 105 -15.74 15.88 -1.91
CA GLY A 105 -14.79 16.82 -2.51
C GLY A 105 -15.00 18.21 -1.92
N LEU A 106 -13.96 18.81 -1.34
CA LEU A 106 -13.98 20.20 -0.84
C LEU A 106 -13.04 21.07 -1.66
N GLN A 107 -13.51 22.26 -2.05
CA GLN A 107 -12.75 23.25 -2.80
C GLN A 107 -12.88 24.62 -2.13
N LEU A 108 -11.86 25.47 -2.25
CA LEU A 108 -11.93 26.86 -1.77
C LEU A 108 -12.72 27.75 -2.75
N GLU A 109 -12.66 27.41 -4.04
CA GLU A 109 -13.36 28.11 -5.13
C GLU A 109 -14.15 27.10 -5.95
N ARG A 110 -15.27 27.50 -6.57
CA ARG A 110 -16.18 26.57 -7.28
C ARG A 110 -15.54 25.74 -8.39
N ASN A 111 -14.50 26.26 -9.03
CA ASN A 111 -13.76 25.58 -10.09
C ASN A 111 -12.29 25.34 -9.70
N GLY A 112 -11.98 25.48 -8.41
CA GLY A 112 -10.64 25.25 -7.90
C GLY A 112 -10.29 23.76 -7.81
N PRO A 113 -9.01 23.42 -7.62
CA PRO A 113 -8.62 22.05 -7.34
C PRO A 113 -9.23 21.57 -6.00
N PHE A 114 -9.50 20.27 -5.90
CA PHE A 114 -9.90 19.67 -4.63
C PHE A 114 -8.77 19.78 -3.60
N LEU A 115 -9.15 20.15 -2.38
CA LEU A 115 -8.23 20.24 -1.25
C LEU A 115 -7.74 18.84 -0.86
N LYS A 116 -6.43 18.73 -0.60
CA LYS A 116 -5.84 17.50 -0.07
C LYS A 116 -6.23 17.34 1.39
N ASP A 117 -6.46 16.09 1.78
CA ASP A 117 -6.92 15.71 3.12
C ASP A 117 -5.95 16.12 4.24
N SER A 118 -4.64 16.21 3.94
CA SER A 118 -3.58 16.58 4.87
C SER A 118 -3.37 18.09 5.07
N ILE A 119 -4.11 18.95 4.36
CA ILE A 119 -3.98 20.40 4.50
C ILE A 119 -4.58 20.83 5.84
N ASN A 120 -3.85 21.66 6.60
CA ASN A 120 -4.35 22.26 7.83
C ASN A 120 -5.33 23.40 7.53
N ILE A 121 -6.42 23.46 8.28
CA ILE A 121 -7.46 24.48 8.11
C ILE A 121 -6.90 25.89 8.34
N GLN A 122 -5.96 26.07 9.27
CA GLN A 122 -5.28 27.36 9.48
C GLN A 122 -4.60 27.91 8.22
N SER A 123 -4.07 27.04 7.34
CA SER A 123 -3.41 27.49 6.10
C SER A 123 -4.39 27.99 5.03
N LEU A 124 -5.67 27.65 5.17
CA LEU A 124 -6.75 28.05 4.27
C LEU A 124 -7.53 29.25 4.82
N ALA A 125 -7.38 29.54 6.12
CA ALA A 125 -8.17 30.53 6.81
C ALA A 125 -7.67 31.96 6.52
N VAL A 126 -8.50 32.76 5.86
CA VAL A 126 -8.30 34.21 5.72
C VAL A 126 -8.97 34.97 6.89
N SER A 127 -10.01 34.37 7.48
CA SER A 127 -10.84 34.93 8.56
C SER A 127 -11.25 33.84 9.55
N SER A 128 -12.00 34.20 10.61
CA SER A 128 -12.59 33.24 11.57
C SER A 128 -13.63 32.30 10.94
N ILE A 129 -14.18 32.68 9.78
CA ILE A 129 -15.13 31.90 8.99
C ILE A 129 -14.46 31.50 7.68
N ILE A 130 -14.57 30.24 7.30
CA ILE A 130 -14.03 29.67 6.07
C ILE A 130 -15.17 29.06 5.28
N THR A 131 -15.37 29.52 4.05
CA THR A 131 -16.37 28.95 3.15
C THR A 131 -15.71 27.93 2.24
N LEU A 132 -16.22 26.69 2.25
CA LEU A 132 -15.79 25.60 1.38
C LEU A 132 -16.94 25.16 0.48
N TYR A 133 -16.61 24.86 -0.78
CA TYR A 133 -17.56 24.33 -1.75
C TYR A 133 -17.50 22.80 -1.78
N PHE A 134 -18.66 22.18 -1.59
CA PHE A 134 -18.89 20.76 -1.60
C PHE A 134 -19.23 20.26 -3.00
N THR A 135 -18.58 19.17 -3.39
CA THR A 135 -18.93 18.35 -4.55
C THR A 135 -19.05 16.89 -4.12
N ASP A 136 -20.13 16.23 -4.55
CA ASP A 136 -20.28 14.79 -4.41
C ASP A 136 -19.48 14.05 -5.50
N LEU A 137 -18.42 13.35 -5.10
CA LEU A 137 -17.55 12.57 -6.01
C LEU A 137 -18.15 11.20 -6.37
N GLY A 138 -19.25 10.80 -5.73
CA GLY A 138 -19.86 9.48 -5.86
C GLY A 138 -19.08 8.39 -5.14
N GLN A 139 -19.43 7.12 -5.43
CA GLN A 139 -18.79 5.97 -4.78
C GLN A 139 -17.30 5.92 -5.10
N GLN A 140 -16.50 5.83 -4.05
CA GLN A 140 -15.04 5.88 -4.07
C GLN A 140 -14.45 4.56 -3.60
N VAL A 141 -13.31 4.20 -4.16
CA VAL A 141 -12.53 3.01 -3.80
C VAL A 141 -11.07 3.44 -3.58
N GLY A 142 -10.41 2.82 -2.61
CA GLY A 142 -8.98 3.06 -2.37
C GLY A 142 -8.11 2.48 -3.48
N TRP A 143 -6.96 3.11 -3.75
CA TRP A 143 -6.04 2.68 -4.81
C TRP A 143 -5.56 1.23 -4.66
N THR A 144 -5.26 0.77 -3.45
CA THR A 144 -4.85 -0.62 -3.21
C THR A 144 -5.92 -1.60 -3.68
N THR A 145 -7.18 -1.38 -3.30
CA THR A 145 -8.30 -2.23 -3.74
C THR A 145 -8.51 -2.17 -5.25
N PHE A 146 -8.36 -0.98 -5.84
CA PHE A 146 -8.43 -0.80 -7.29
C PHE A 146 -7.43 -1.72 -8.00
N PHE A 147 -6.14 -1.60 -7.69
CA PHE A 147 -5.09 -2.35 -8.39
C PHE A 147 -5.14 -3.85 -8.08
N LEU A 148 -5.43 -4.24 -6.84
CA LEU A 148 -5.61 -5.66 -6.50
C LEU A 148 -6.75 -6.28 -7.30
N THR A 149 -7.89 -5.60 -7.42
CA THR A 149 -9.04 -6.11 -8.19
C THR A 149 -8.72 -6.15 -9.68
N GLU A 150 -8.11 -5.08 -10.20
CA GLU A 150 -7.73 -4.98 -11.61
C GLU A 150 -6.77 -6.10 -12.03
N TYR A 151 -5.78 -6.45 -11.19
CA TYR A 151 -4.78 -7.49 -11.49
C TYR A 151 -5.20 -8.92 -11.10
N THR A 152 -6.08 -9.09 -10.11
CA THR A 152 -6.59 -10.42 -9.74
C THR A 152 -7.44 -11.02 -10.86
N GLY A 153 -8.24 -10.20 -11.54
CA GLY A 153 -9.10 -10.67 -12.62
C GLY A 153 -8.35 -11.35 -13.77
N PRO A 154 -7.36 -10.71 -14.42
CA PRO A 154 -6.54 -11.33 -15.46
C PRO A 154 -5.90 -12.65 -15.05
N LEU A 155 -5.44 -12.77 -13.81
CA LEU A 155 -4.86 -14.00 -13.29
C LEU A 155 -5.91 -15.13 -13.29
N LEU A 156 -7.07 -14.89 -12.67
CA LEU A 156 -8.13 -15.90 -12.55
C LEU A 156 -8.74 -16.23 -13.92
N ILE A 157 -9.04 -15.21 -14.72
CA ILE A 157 -9.62 -15.36 -16.05
C ILE A 157 -8.72 -16.21 -16.93
N TYR A 158 -7.41 -15.92 -17.00
CA TYR A 158 -6.50 -16.72 -17.81
C TYR A 158 -6.49 -18.19 -17.37
N LEU A 159 -6.46 -18.46 -16.06
CA LEU A 159 -6.52 -19.82 -15.52
C LEU A 159 -7.81 -20.55 -15.93
N LEU A 160 -8.96 -19.87 -15.98
CA LEU A 160 -10.22 -20.45 -16.47
C LEU A 160 -10.12 -20.89 -17.94
N PHE A 161 -9.51 -20.07 -18.80
CA PHE A 161 -9.26 -20.44 -20.20
C PHE A 161 -8.25 -21.59 -20.32
N TYR A 162 -7.19 -21.59 -19.51
CA TYR A 162 -6.18 -22.65 -19.49
C TYR A 162 -6.76 -24.02 -19.09
N ILE A 163 -7.65 -24.04 -18.10
CA ILE A 163 -8.39 -25.26 -17.70
C ILE A 163 -9.31 -25.76 -18.83
N ARG A 164 -9.64 -24.91 -19.81
CA ARG A 164 -10.59 -25.17 -20.91
C ARG A 164 -11.96 -25.59 -20.38
N LEU A 165 -12.55 -24.72 -19.56
CA LEU A 165 -13.90 -24.96 -19.04
C LEU A 165 -14.87 -25.24 -20.21
N SER A 166 -15.70 -26.27 -20.07
CA SER A 166 -16.51 -26.82 -21.16
C SER A 166 -17.57 -25.87 -21.74
N THR A 167 -17.79 -24.73 -21.08
CA THR A 167 -18.66 -23.64 -21.55
C THR A 167 -17.96 -22.73 -22.57
N ILE A 168 -16.61 -22.71 -22.58
CA ILE A 168 -15.80 -21.77 -23.37
C ILE A 168 -15.43 -22.36 -24.74
N TYR A 169 -15.07 -23.64 -24.78
CA TYR A 169 -14.65 -24.34 -25.99
C TYR A 169 -15.56 -25.54 -26.26
N ASP A 170 -15.66 -25.94 -27.52
CA ASP A 170 -16.49 -27.08 -27.92
C ASP A 170 -16.10 -28.37 -27.16
N GLN A 171 -17.11 -29.12 -26.74
CA GLN A 171 -16.97 -30.32 -25.90
C GLN A 171 -16.22 -31.46 -26.62
N VAL A 172 -16.34 -31.56 -27.95
CA VAL A 172 -15.67 -32.60 -28.72
C VAL A 172 -14.17 -32.30 -28.81
N GLU A 173 -13.81 -31.03 -28.95
CA GLU A 173 -12.41 -30.60 -29.05
C GLU A 173 -11.72 -30.49 -27.69
N SER A 174 -12.44 -30.09 -26.65
CA SER A 174 -11.91 -29.94 -25.29
C SER A 174 -11.50 -31.27 -24.66
N ARG A 175 -12.07 -32.39 -25.12
CA ARG A 175 -11.66 -33.75 -24.73
C ARG A 175 -10.27 -34.13 -25.25
N LYS A 176 -9.70 -33.38 -26.20
CA LYS A 176 -8.29 -33.52 -26.57
C LYS A 176 -7.45 -32.89 -25.45
N ASN A 177 -6.95 -33.74 -24.56
CA ASN A 177 -6.14 -33.33 -23.42
C ASN A 177 -4.75 -32.79 -23.80
N PHE A 178 -4.34 -32.96 -25.06
CA PHE A 178 -3.05 -32.49 -25.53
C PHE A 178 -2.97 -30.96 -25.55
N ARG A 179 -1.89 -30.44 -24.97
CA ARG A 179 -1.51 -29.03 -24.97
C ARG A 179 -0.04 -28.93 -25.34
N HIS A 180 0.29 -27.99 -26.23
CA HIS A 180 1.68 -27.74 -26.57
C HIS A 180 2.44 -27.20 -25.34
N PRO A 181 3.72 -27.55 -25.14
CA PRO A 181 4.54 -27.01 -24.05
C PRO A 181 4.54 -25.48 -23.96
N VAL A 182 4.40 -24.81 -25.12
CA VAL A 182 4.33 -23.34 -25.23
C VAL A 182 3.11 -22.77 -24.50
N VAL A 183 1.98 -23.48 -24.49
CA VAL A 183 0.75 -23.07 -23.78
C VAL A 183 0.97 -23.09 -22.27
N HIS A 184 1.64 -24.13 -21.75
CA HIS A 184 2.01 -24.22 -20.33
C HIS A 184 2.97 -23.10 -19.94
N LEU A 185 3.97 -22.82 -20.78
CA LEU A 185 4.92 -21.73 -20.56
C LEU A 185 4.23 -20.36 -20.59
N ALA A 186 3.32 -20.14 -21.52
CA ALA A 186 2.53 -18.90 -21.61
C ALA A 186 1.67 -18.70 -20.36
N CYS A 187 1.00 -19.76 -19.89
CA CYS A 187 0.25 -19.73 -18.64
C CYS A 187 1.15 -19.40 -17.44
N PHE A 188 2.32 -20.03 -17.34
CA PHE A 188 3.29 -19.77 -16.28
C PHE A 188 3.77 -18.31 -16.31
N CYS A 189 4.18 -17.79 -17.48
CA CYS A 189 4.59 -16.39 -17.63
C CYS A 189 3.46 -15.42 -17.26
N HIS A 190 2.24 -15.65 -17.74
CA HIS A 190 1.08 -14.80 -17.42
C HIS A 190 0.78 -14.79 -15.91
N CYS A 191 0.83 -15.97 -15.27
CA CYS A 191 0.65 -16.07 -13.83
C CYS A 191 1.76 -15.34 -13.08
N LEU A 192 3.02 -15.53 -13.48
CA LEU A 192 4.17 -14.85 -12.87
C LEU A 192 4.02 -13.34 -12.94
N HIS A 193 3.66 -12.80 -14.11
CA HIS A 193 3.42 -11.37 -14.33
C HIS A 193 2.37 -10.81 -13.37
N TYR A 194 1.16 -11.39 -13.34
CA TYR A 194 0.10 -10.88 -12.49
C TYR A 194 0.33 -11.14 -11.00
N ILE A 195 0.99 -12.24 -10.63
CA ILE A 195 1.40 -12.49 -9.24
C ILE A 195 2.41 -11.42 -8.80
N ARG A 196 3.39 -11.07 -9.65
CA ARG A 196 4.32 -9.98 -9.37
C ARG A 196 3.56 -8.67 -9.16
N HIS A 197 2.65 -8.29 -10.06
CA HIS A 197 1.85 -7.08 -9.91
C HIS A 197 1.04 -7.06 -8.60
N LEU A 198 0.45 -8.19 -8.20
CA LEU A 198 -0.25 -8.31 -6.92
C LEU A 198 0.70 -8.14 -5.72
N LEU A 199 1.86 -8.81 -5.73
CA LEU A 199 2.85 -8.70 -4.66
C LEU A 199 3.44 -7.28 -4.58
N GLU A 200 3.73 -6.64 -5.71
CA GLU A 200 4.21 -5.27 -5.77
C GLU A 200 3.14 -4.28 -5.26
N THR A 201 1.88 -4.49 -5.61
CA THR A 201 0.75 -3.70 -5.08
C THR A 201 0.63 -3.80 -3.56
N LEU A 202 0.90 -4.99 -2.98
CA LEU A 202 0.81 -5.22 -1.54
C LEU A 202 2.03 -4.73 -0.77
N PHE A 203 3.24 -4.94 -1.31
CA PHE A 203 4.48 -4.82 -0.53
C PHE A 203 5.43 -3.71 -1.00
N VAL A 204 5.35 -3.30 -2.27
CA VAL A 204 6.29 -2.34 -2.87
C VAL A 204 5.64 -0.97 -3.03
N HIS A 205 4.43 -0.92 -3.59
CA HIS A 205 3.75 0.32 -3.88
C HIS A 205 3.21 0.98 -2.61
N LYS A 206 3.58 2.24 -2.42
CA LYS A 206 2.93 3.13 -1.45
C LYS A 206 1.97 4.04 -2.18
N PHE A 207 0.70 3.68 -2.14
CA PHE A 207 -0.35 4.56 -2.62
C PHE A 207 -0.51 5.71 -1.65
N SER A 208 -0.55 6.94 -2.17
CA SER A 208 -0.96 8.10 -1.39
C SER A 208 -2.38 7.89 -0.84
N GLU A 209 -2.73 8.58 0.25
CA GLU A 209 -4.06 8.58 0.90
C GLU A 209 -5.14 9.19 -0.01
N GLY A 210 -5.42 8.52 -1.12
CA GLY A 210 -6.29 8.95 -2.19
C GLY A 210 -7.29 7.86 -2.53
N HIS A 211 -8.41 8.31 -3.08
CA HIS A 211 -9.45 7.45 -3.58
C HIS A 211 -9.74 7.78 -5.05
N THR A 212 -10.32 6.83 -5.75
CA THR A 212 -10.75 6.99 -7.14
C THR A 212 -12.21 6.57 -7.28
N PRO A 213 -12.98 7.20 -8.20
CA PRO A 213 -14.35 6.80 -8.45
C PRO A 213 -14.46 5.32 -8.86
N LEU A 214 -15.42 4.60 -8.28
CA LEU A 214 -15.69 3.18 -8.58
C LEU A 214 -15.87 2.93 -10.09
N LYS A 215 -16.48 3.87 -10.80
CA LYS A 215 -16.67 3.78 -12.26
C LYS A 215 -15.35 3.66 -13.01
N ASN A 216 -14.28 4.27 -12.53
CA ASN A 216 -12.95 4.16 -13.14
C ASN A 216 -12.39 2.74 -12.93
N MET A 217 -12.58 2.16 -11.74
CA MET A 217 -12.18 0.78 -11.45
C MET A 217 -12.90 -0.22 -12.35
N ILE A 218 -14.21 -0.05 -12.55
CA ILE A 218 -15.00 -0.91 -13.43
C ILE A 218 -14.49 -0.81 -14.87
N LYS A 219 -14.19 0.40 -15.37
CA LYS A 219 -13.62 0.60 -16.71
C LYS A 219 -12.25 -0.06 -16.86
N GLY A 220 -11.36 0.13 -15.88
CA GLY A 220 -10.04 -0.49 -15.86
C GLY A 220 -10.14 -2.01 -15.87
N CYS A 221 -10.91 -2.58 -14.94
CA CYS A 221 -11.18 -4.01 -14.87
C CYS A 221 -11.75 -4.54 -16.18
N ALA A 222 -12.82 -3.93 -16.73
CA ALA A 222 -13.42 -4.36 -17.98
C ALA A 222 -12.39 -4.42 -19.14
N PHE A 223 -11.50 -3.42 -19.22
CA PHE A 223 -10.44 -3.39 -20.22
C PHE A 223 -9.43 -4.53 -20.01
N TYR A 224 -8.79 -4.63 -18.84
CA TYR A 224 -7.76 -5.64 -18.58
C TYR A 224 -8.28 -7.07 -18.62
N TRP A 225 -9.48 -7.28 -18.07
CA TRP A 225 -10.11 -8.60 -17.99
C TRP A 225 -10.58 -9.06 -19.37
N GLY A 226 -11.18 -8.15 -20.16
CA GLY A 226 -11.58 -8.43 -21.53
C GLY A 226 -10.39 -8.72 -22.42
N PHE A 227 -9.34 -7.91 -22.32
CA PHE A 227 -8.11 -8.10 -23.08
C PHE A 227 -7.40 -9.42 -22.74
N THR A 228 -7.35 -9.77 -21.46
CA THR A 228 -6.82 -11.06 -21.02
C THR A 228 -7.65 -12.22 -21.55
N SER A 229 -8.98 -12.10 -21.51
CA SER A 229 -9.89 -13.12 -22.07
C SER A 229 -9.63 -13.33 -23.56
N TRP A 230 -9.44 -12.25 -24.32
CA TRP A 230 -9.17 -12.31 -25.76
C TRP A 230 -7.89 -13.07 -26.09
N ILE A 231 -6.80 -12.77 -25.39
CA ILE A 231 -5.50 -13.44 -25.60
C ILE A 231 -5.55 -14.88 -25.11
N ALA A 232 -6.10 -15.10 -23.92
CA ALA A 232 -6.18 -16.42 -23.32
C ALA A 232 -7.04 -17.37 -24.16
N TYR A 233 -8.10 -16.85 -24.79
CA TYR A 233 -8.94 -17.63 -25.70
C TYR A 233 -8.14 -18.28 -26.82
N TYR A 234 -7.28 -17.52 -27.52
CA TYR A 234 -6.50 -18.05 -28.63
C TYR A 234 -5.34 -18.94 -28.19
N ILE A 235 -4.57 -18.52 -27.19
CA ILE A 235 -3.40 -19.29 -26.74
C ILE A 235 -3.83 -20.66 -26.20
N ASN A 236 -4.96 -20.72 -25.50
CA ASN A 236 -5.43 -21.96 -24.89
C ASN A 236 -6.38 -22.76 -25.79
N HIS A 237 -6.73 -22.27 -26.99
CA HIS A 237 -7.66 -22.93 -27.89
C HIS A 237 -7.22 -24.39 -28.20
N PRO A 238 -8.13 -25.38 -28.29
CA PRO A 238 -7.77 -26.77 -28.63
C PRO A 238 -7.05 -26.92 -29.98
N ARG A 239 -7.35 -26.04 -30.92
CA ARG A 239 -6.71 -25.95 -32.25
C ARG A 239 -5.46 -25.05 -32.30
N TYR A 240 -4.88 -24.74 -31.14
CA TYR A 240 -3.69 -23.90 -31.06
C TYR A 240 -2.53 -24.48 -31.89
N THR A 241 -1.92 -23.64 -32.72
CA THR A 241 -0.71 -23.97 -33.48
C THR A 241 0.49 -23.25 -32.89
N PRO A 242 1.63 -23.95 -32.70
CA PRO A 242 2.83 -23.33 -32.16
C PRO A 242 3.40 -22.28 -33.13
N PRO A 243 4.20 -21.33 -32.62
CA PRO A 243 4.75 -20.25 -33.43
C PRO A 243 5.70 -20.76 -34.53
N SER A 244 5.72 -20.06 -35.67
CA SER A 244 6.39 -20.49 -36.91
C SER A 244 7.91 -20.70 -36.78
N PHE A 245 8.60 -19.95 -35.92
CA PHE A 245 10.04 -20.12 -35.69
C PHE A 245 10.36 -21.09 -34.54
N GLY A 246 9.35 -21.79 -34.02
CA GLY A 246 9.49 -22.92 -33.10
C GLY A 246 10.16 -22.58 -31.76
N HIS A 247 10.90 -23.57 -31.23
CA HIS A 247 11.46 -23.50 -29.87
C HIS A 247 12.48 -22.38 -29.64
N ARG A 248 13.25 -21.98 -30.67
CA ARG A 248 14.25 -20.91 -30.54
C ARG A 248 13.57 -19.57 -30.23
N GLN A 249 12.54 -19.21 -31.00
CA GLN A 249 11.74 -18.00 -30.76
C GLN A 249 11.13 -18.00 -29.36
N VAL A 250 10.51 -19.11 -28.97
CA VAL A 250 9.88 -19.25 -27.65
C VAL A 250 10.89 -19.08 -26.52
N SER A 251 12.09 -19.68 -26.65
CA SER A 251 13.13 -19.61 -25.63
C SER A 251 13.71 -18.20 -25.47
N TYR A 252 14.03 -17.53 -26.58
CA TYR A 252 14.52 -16.14 -26.54
C TYR A 252 13.47 -15.19 -25.97
N ALA A 253 12.21 -15.32 -26.39
CA ALA A 253 11.15 -14.51 -25.83
C ALA A 253 10.92 -14.81 -24.34
N ALA A 254 11.10 -16.06 -23.90
CA ALA A 254 10.97 -16.44 -22.49
C ALA A 254 12.04 -15.78 -21.64
N LEU A 255 13.29 -15.85 -22.08
CA LEU A 255 14.40 -15.17 -21.41
C LEU A 255 14.21 -13.66 -21.38
N ALA A 256 13.86 -13.05 -22.51
CA ALA A 256 13.66 -11.61 -22.61
C ALA A 256 12.52 -11.12 -21.68
N PHE A 257 11.44 -11.89 -21.57
CA PHE A 257 10.33 -11.61 -20.65
C PHE A 257 10.79 -11.66 -19.19
N LEU A 258 11.56 -12.68 -18.79
CA LEU A 258 12.07 -12.75 -17.41
C LEU A 258 13.00 -11.56 -17.09
N MET A 259 13.78 -11.10 -18.06
CA MET A 259 14.61 -9.91 -17.92
C MET A 259 13.76 -8.63 -17.80
N CYS A 260 12.67 -8.53 -18.54
CA CYS A 260 11.76 -7.38 -18.48
C CYS A 260 10.96 -7.35 -17.16
N GLU A 261 10.44 -8.50 -16.72
CA GLU A 261 9.80 -8.68 -15.42
C GLU A 261 10.72 -8.29 -14.26
N ALA A 262 11.97 -8.78 -14.28
CA ALA A 262 12.97 -8.41 -13.28
C ALA A 262 13.29 -6.91 -13.36
N GLY A 263 13.45 -6.37 -14.57
CA GLY A 263 13.70 -4.97 -14.81
C GLY A 263 12.61 -4.08 -14.22
N ASN A 264 11.35 -4.36 -14.56
CA ASN A 264 10.18 -3.66 -14.04
C ASN A 264 10.17 -3.69 -12.50
N HIS A 265 10.36 -4.86 -11.89
CA HIS A 265 10.42 -4.99 -10.44
C HIS A 265 11.47 -4.08 -9.81
N PHE A 266 12.70 -4.10 -10.33
CA PHE A 266 13.78 -3.27 -9.79
C PHE A 266 13.51 -1.78 -9.94
N ILE A 267 12.89 -1.35 -11.04
CA ILE A 267 12.44 0.03 -11.21
C ILE A 267 11.38 0.38 -10.16
N ASN A 268 10.36 -0.46 -9.96
CA ASN A 268 9.30 -0.21 -8.99
C ASN A 268 9.84 -0.14 -7.56
N VAL A 269 10.78 -1.01 -7.20
CA VAL A 269 11.47 -0.96 -5.90
C VAL A 269 12.29 0.33 -5.75
N ALA A 270 13.00 0.76 -6.79
CA ALA A 270 13.76 2.03 -6.76
C ALA A 270 12.82 3.23 -6.56
N LEU A 271 11.68 3.26 -7.27
CA LEU A 271 10.65 4.29 -7.12
C LEU A 271 10.03 4.31 -5.71
N ALA A 272 9.75 3.13 -5.16
CA ALA A 272 9.21 2.99 -3.81
C ALA A 272 10.20 3.47 -2.74
N HIS A 273 11.49 3.13 -2.88
CA HIS A 273 12.53 3.57 -1.96
C HIS A 273 12.68 5.10 -1.92
N GLN A 274 12.63 5.77 -3.08
CA GLN A 274 12.68 7.23 -3.12
C GLN A 274 11.47 7.89 -2.45
N THR A 275 10.28 7.34 -2.68
CA THR A 275 9.06 7.80 -2.00
C THR A 275 9.20 7.71 -0.48
N ASN A 276 9.90 6.70 0.04
CA ASN A 276 10.17 6.53 1.47
C ASN A 276 11.20 7.53 2.02
N SER A 277 12.20 7.90 1.23
CA SER A 277 13.26 8.81 1.66
C SER A 277 12.81 10.28 1.77
N GLY A 278 11.57 10.61 1.38
CA GLY A 278 11.02 11.97 1.48
C GLY A 278 11.56 12.97 0.46
N ASN A 279 12.55 12.60 -0.36
CA ASN A 279 13.13 13.43 -1.41
C ASN A 279 12.22 13.48 -2.65
N LYS A 280 11.13 14.25 -2.57
CA LYS A 280 10.13 14.41 -3.65
C LYS A 280 10.62 15.24 -4.85
N THR A 281 11.85 15.75 -4.82
CA THR A 281 12.37 16.72 -5.78
C THR A 281 13.41 16.17 -6.76
N CYS A 282 13.83 14.91 -6.61
CA CYS A 282 14.84 14.31 -7.49
C CYS A 282 14.22 13.17 -8.31
N PHE A 283 14.36 13.23 -9.63
CA PHE A 283 14.01 12.11 -10.49
C PHE A 283 14.90 10.90 -10.17
N PRO A 284 14.37 9.67 -10.26
CA PRO A 284 15.14 8.48 -10.01
C PRO A 284 16.36 8.42 -10.93
N SER A 285 17.52 8.26 -10.31
CA SER A 285 18.78 8.14 -11.03
C SER A 285 19.19 6.67 -11.09
N PRO A 286 19.91 6.26 -12.15
CA PRO A 286 20.42 4.90 -12.25
C PRO A 286 21.26 4.53 -11.03
N THR A 287 21.10 3.31 -10.56
CA THR A 287 21.87 2.72 -9.46
C THR A 287 22.95 1.78 -10.00
N TYR A 288 23.68 1.10 -9.11
CA TYR A 288 24.62 0.03 -9.50
C TYR A 288 23.92 -1.14 -10.21
N ASN A 289 22.61 -1.31 -10.03
CA ASN A 289 21.83 -2.35 -10.71
C ASN A 289 21.64 -2.00 -12.20
N PRO A 290 22.08 -2.82 -13.16
CA PRO A 290 21.98 -2.54 -14.60
C PRO A 290 20.54 -2.37 -15.09
N PHE A 291 19.55 -3.00 -14.45
CA PHE A 291 18.14 -2.82 -14.78
C PHE A 291 17.65 -1.38 -14.57
N THR A 292 18.30 -0.64 -13.69
CA THR A 292 17.96 0.77 -13.42
C THR A 292 18.63 1.75 -14.37
N TRP A 293 19.56 1.28 -15.23
CA TRP A 293 20.23 2.15 -16.20
C TRP A 293 19.29 2.68 -17.28
N LEU A 294 18.13 2.06 -17.44
CA LEU A 294 17.10 2.52 -18.37
C LEU A 294 16.57 3.92 -18.02
N PHE A 295 16.75 4.40 -16.77
CA PHE A 295 16.51 5.80 -16.38
C PHE A 295 17.37 6.82 -17.16
N LEU A 296 18.49 6.40 -17.77
CA LEU A 296 19.31 7.25 -18.63
C LEU A 296 18.66 7.52 -20.00
N LEU A 297 17.73 6.66 -20.42
CA LEU A 297 17.13 6.69 -21.75
C LEU A 297 15.67 7.14 -21.74
N VAL A 298 14.91 6.78 -20.70
CA VAL A 298 13.48 7.08 -20.58
C VAL A 298 13.10 7.52 -19.18
N SER A 299 12.08 8.36 -19.09
CA SER A 299 11.59 8.89 -17.81
C SER A 299 10.83 7.84 -16.97
N CYS A 300 10.14 6.90 -17.63
CA CYS A 300 9.32 5.89 -16.97
C CYS A 300 9.70 4.47 -17.45
N PRO A 301 10.88 3.96 -17.05
CA PRO A 301 11.39 2.68 -17.52
C PRO A 301 10.52 1.47 -17.13
N ASN A 302 9.71 1.57 -16.07
CA ASN A 302 8.75 0.54 -15.69
C ASN A 302 7.75 0.26 -16.82
N TYR A 303 7.15 1.31 -17.41
CA TYR A 303 6.21 1.14 -18.53
C TYR A 303 6.89 0.59 -19.78
N THR A 304 8.16 0.97 -20.02
CA THR A 304 8.93 0.40 -21.13
C THR A 304 9.08 -1.11 -20.97
N TYR A 305 9.42 -1.58 -19.76
CA TYR A 305 9.48 -3.02 -19.49
C TYR A 305 8.11 -3.70 -19.66
N GLU A 306 7.02 -3.11 -19.17
CA GLU A 306 5.66 -3.69 -19.31
C GLU A 306 5.23 -3.86 -20.77
N VAL A 307 5.49 -2.86 -21.61
CA VAL A 307 5.16 -2.94 -23.04
C VAL A 307 5.92 -4.10 -23.70
N HIS A 308 7.20 -4.29 -23.32
CA HIS A 308 8.00 -5.39 -23.83
C HIS A 308 7.55 -6.74 -23.28
N ASP A 309 7.19 -6.85 -21.99
CA ASP A 309 6.65 -8.08 -21.40
C ASP A 309 5.42 -8.55 -22.15
N PHE A 310 4.51 -7.61 -22.44
CA PHE A 310 3.28 -7.89 -23.14
C PHE A 310 3.52 -8.31 -24.60
N LEU A 311 4.39 -7.60 -25.32
CA LEU A 311 4.79 -7.95 -26.68
C LEU A 311 5.42 -9.35 -26.73
N LEU A 312 6.29 -9.68 -25.77
CA LEU A 312 6.96 -10.97 -25.70
C LEU A 312 6.01 -12.11 -25.34
N LEU A 313 4.96 -11.85 -24.52
CA LEU A 313 3.89 -12.81 -24.27
C LEU A 313 3.15 -13.16 -25.58
N ILE A 314 2.83 -12.14 -26.39
CA ILE A 314 2.21 -12.31 -27.71
C ILE A 314 3.14 -13.08 -28.64
N CYS A 315 4.42 -12.68 -28.76
CA CYS A 315 5.37 -13.34 -29.66
C CYS A 315 5.64 -14.82 -29.30
N LYS A 316 5.39 -15.25 -28.07
CA LYS A 316 5.43 -16.67 -27.67
C LYS A 316 4.13 -17.38 -27.98
N GLY A 317 3.02 -16.74 -27.64
CA GLY A 317 1.69 -17.31 -27.63
C GLY A 317 1.05 -17.29 -29.00
N LEU A 318 0.94 -16.14 -29.65
CA LEU A 318 0.43 -16.05 -31.00
C LEU A 318 1.59 -16.25 -31.99
N GLY A 319 1.55 -17.37 -32.73
CA GLY A 319 2.20 -17.37 -34.03
C GLY A 319 1.68 -16.17 -34.83
N LEU A 320 2.55 -15.45 -35.54
CA LEU A 320 2.16 -14.35 -36.43
C LEU A 320 1.15 -14.77 -37.52
N GLY A 321 0.80 -16.05 -37.62
CA GLY A 321 -0.41 -16.53 -38.25
C GLY A 321 -1.56 -16.54 -37.26
N LEU A 322 -2.34 -15.45 -37.23
CA LEU A 322 -3.74 -15.52 -36.80
C LEU A 322 -4.35 -16.80 -37.38
N VAL A 323 -4.94 -17.61 -36.51
CA VAL A 323 -5.73 -18.81 -36.81
C VAL A 323 -6.24 -18.74 -38.25
N SER A 324 -5.60 -19.48 -39.15
CA SER A 324 -6.10 -19.59 -40.52
C SER A 324 -7.46 -20.26 -40.37
N GLN A 325 -8.52 -19.46 -40.54
CA GLN A 325 -9.88 -19.97 -40.64
C GLN A 325 -9.99 -20.93 -41.81
#